data_AF-A0A1L0GQX5-F1
#
_entry.id   AF-A0A1L0GQX5-F1
#
_cell.length_a   1.000
_cell.length_b   1.000
_cell.length_c   1.000
_cell.angle_alpha   90.00
_cell.angle_beta   90.00
_cell.angle_gamma   90.00
#
_symmetry.space_group_name_H-M   'P 1'
#
loop_
_entity.id
_entity.type
_entity.pdbx_description
1 polymer ?
#
loop_
_entity_poly.entity_id
_entity_poly.type
_entity_poly.pdbx_seq_one_letter_code
_entity_poly.pdbx_strand_id
1 'polypeptide(L)'
;MSDYASLTVAQLKELLKGKNLPVDGKKADLVARLTEAGAGNELDEPKDAVEGTEAATDSAVEASAADASAAEASTSEPVETAESTEATESTEADKQEQKEKKPEKKVLTPEEIKQLAVDLLTKKIKRAEKFGDEALAQEARANLARVEKFGVDPSTALAKEIGATNRGINSELKPPKRRGGYKNGARSRKKSKN
;
A
#
# COMPACT_ATOMS: atom_id res chain seq x y z
N MET A 1 -15.75 35.71 -15.24
CA MET A 1 -15.83 34.41 -14.52
C MET A 1 -14.47 33.74 -14.65
N SER A 2 -13.89 33.25 -13.57
CA SER A 2 -12.53 32.71 -13.58
C SER A 2 -12.54 31.25 -14.03
N ASP A 3 -11.89 30.93 -15.15
CA ASP A 3 -11.89 29.59 -15.75
C ASP A 3 -10.87 28.63 -15.09
N TYR A 4 -11.02 28.40 -13.79
CA TYR A 4 -10.16 27.49 -13.02
C TYR A 4 -10.29 26.00 -13.46
N ALA A 5 -11.33 25.64 -14.19
CA ALA A 5 -11.53 24.28 -14.70
C ALA A 5 -10.40 23.81 -15.64
N SER A 6 -9.74 24.74 -16.33
CA SER A 6 -8.62 24.46 -17.25
C SER A 6 -7.31 24.12 -16.54
N LEU A 7 -7.16 24.52 -15.27
CA LEU A 7 -5.91 24.35 -14.52
C LEU A 7 -5.74 22.91 -14.00
N THR A 8 -4.49 22.53 -13.77
CA THR A 8 -4.16 21.26 -13.14
C THR A 8 -4.37 21.31 -11.63
N VAL A 9 -4.52 20.16 -10.98
CA VAL A 9 -4.68 20.08 -9.52
C VAL A 9 -3.51 20.73 -8.77
N ALA A 10 -2.29 20.62 -9.29
CA ALA A 10 -1.12 21.27 -8.70
C ALA A 10 -1.26 22.80 -8.69
N GLN A 11 -1.60 23.38 -9.85
CA GLN A 11 -1.82 24.83 -9.99
C GLN A 11 -2.99 25.32 -9.13
N LEU A 12 -4.10 24.57 -9.07
CA LEU A 12 -5.22 24.92 -8.20
C LEU A 12 -4.85 24.93 -6.72
N LYS A 13 -4.03 23.96 -6.27
CA LYS A 13 -3.53 23.93 -4.89
C LYS A 13 -2.58 25.09 -4.60
N GLU A 14 -1.73 25.49 -5.53
CA GLU A 14 -0.87 26.66 -5.39
C GLU A 14 -1.70 27.95 -5.21
N LEU A 15 -2.75 28.13 -6.01
CA LEU A 15 -3.68 29.26 -5.89
C LEU A 15 -4.44 29.25 -4.55
N LEU A 16 -4.88 28.08 -4.08
CA LEU A 16 -5.55 27.95 -2.79
C LEU A 16 -4.61 28.25 -1.63
N LYS A 17 -3.35 27.78 -1.68
CA LYS A 17 -2.31 28.13 -0.70
C LYS A 17 -2.07 29.64 -0.65
N GLY A 18 -1.96 30.29 -1.80
CA GLY A 18 -1.77 31.74 -1.88
C GLY A 18 -2.93 32.55 -1.29
N LYS A 19 -4.14 31.97 -1.25
CA LYS A 19 -5.33 32.56 -0.61
C LYS A 19 -5.57 32.07 0.82
N ASN A 20 -4.70 31.22 1.37
CA ASN A 20 -4.89 30.54 2.66
C ASN A 20 -6.17 29.70 2.76
N LEU A 21 -6.64 29.12 1.64
CA LEU A 21 -7.77 28.18 1.63
C LEU A 21 -7.32 26.71 1.72
N PRO A 22 -8.19 25.80 2.23
CA PRO A 22 -7.92 24.37 2.28
C PRO A 22 -7.65 23.74 0.90
N VAL A 23 -6.57 22.94 0.82
CA VAL A 23 -6.08 22.29 -0.42
C VAL A 23 -6.54 20.83 -0.60
N ASP A 24 -7.44 20.36 0.26
CA ASP A 24 -7.89 18.97 0.29
C ASP A 24 -9.12 18.74 -0.58
N GLY A 25 -9.28 17.53 -1.13
CA GLY A 25 -10.43 17.16 -1.96
C GLY A 25 -10.13 16.96 -3.45
N LYS A 26 -11.19 16.77 -4.23
CA LYS A 26 -11.13 16.50 -5.68
C LYS A 26 -10.93 17.81 -6.45
N LYS A 27 -10.53 17.71 -7.72
CA LYS A 27 -10.33 18.88 -8.60
C LYS A 27 -11.55 19.80 -8.64
N ALA A 28 -12.76 19.23 -8.67
CA ALA A 28 -14.01 19.99 -8.65
C ALA A 28 -14.15 20.85 -7.39
N ASP A 29 -13.85 20.28 -6.22
CA ASP A 29 -13.92 20.99 -4.93
C ASP A 29 -12.91 22.13 -4.85
N LEU A 30 -11.69 21.91 -5.36
CA LEU A 30 -10.66 22.96 -5.43
C LEU A 30 -11.09 24.12 -6.33
N VAL A 31 -11.73 23.82 -7.46
CA VAL A 31 -12.28 24.83 -8.38
C VAL A 31 -13.43 25.58 -7.70
N ALA A 32 -14.37 24.88 -7.06
CA ALA A 32 -15.50 25.48 -6.35
C ALA A 32 -15.04 26.50 -5.29
N ARG A 33 -14.07 26.11 -4.45
CA ARG A 33 -13.51 27.03 -3.44
C ARG A 33 -12.83 28.25 -4.04
N LEU A 34 -12.10 28.10 -5.16
CA LEU A 34 -11.48 29.24 -5.85
C LEU A 34 -12.52 30.14 -6.52
N THR A 35 -13.61 29.57 -7.02
CA THR A 35 -14.72 30.35 -7.58
C THR A 35 -15.50 31.10 -6.50
N GLU A 36 -15.77 30.46 -5.35
CA GLU A 36 -16.44 31.07 -4.20
C GLU A 36 -15.58 32.20 -3.61
N ALA A 37 -14.29 31.94 -3.36
CA ALA A 37 -13.36 32.96 -2.90
C ALA A 37 -13.11 34.07 -3.93
N GLY A 38 -13.31 33.79 -5.23
CA GLY A 38 -13.23 34.80 -6.29
C GLY A 38 -14.50 35.63 -6.44
N ALA A 39 -15.65 35.09 -6.04
CA ALA A 39 -16.96 35.75 -6.09
C ALA A 39 -17.29 36.51 -4.80
N GLY A 40 -16.69 36.13 -3.66
CA GLY A 40 -16.94 36.72 -2.34
C GLY A 40 -15.95 37.81 -1.88
N ASN A 41 -14.98 38.23 -2.70
CA ASN A 41 -13.89 39.11 -2.28
C ASN A 41 -14.24 40.62 -2.26
N GLU A 42 -15.41 41.00 -1.75
CA GLU A 42 -15.67 42.40 -1.34
C GLU A 42 -15.95 42.59 0.15
N LEU A 43 -16.16 41.54 0.96
CA LEU A 43 -16.50 41.70 2.38
C LEU A 43 -15.92 40.55 3.21
N ASP A 44 -14.68 40.68 3.67
CA ASP A 44 -14.33 40.41 5.07
C ASP A 44 -12.83 40.66 5.30
N GLU A 45 -12.54 41.73 6.04
CA GLU A 45 -11.23 41.97 6.65
C GLU A 45 -11.05 41.06 7.88
N PRO A 46 -9.83 40.57 8.15
CA PRO A 46 -9.57 39.72 9.31
C PRO A 46 -9.55 40.55 10.61
N LYS A 47 -10.47 40.25 11.54
CA LYS A 47 -10.32 40.60 12.96
C LYS A 47 -9.54 39.50 13.67
N ASP A 48 -8.23 39.70 13.75
CA ASP A 48 -7.37 39.17 14.80
C ASP A 48 -7.47 40.07 16.05
N ALA A 49 -7.23 39.46 17.23
CA ALA A 49 -7.31 39.99 18.61
C ALA A 49 -8.74 39.91 19.23
N VAL A 50 -8.99 39.35 20.43
CA VAL A 50 -8.28 39.43 21.73
C VAL A 50 -8.80 38.30 22.67
N GLU A 51 -7.92 37.73 23.51
CA GLU A 51 -8.09 37.09 24.86
C GLU A 51 -9.29 36.14 25.14
N GLY A 52 -9.15 34.97 25.79
CA GLY A 52 -8.27 34.61 26.89
C GLY A 52 -8.86 34.99 28.25
N THR A 53 -9.79 34.22 28.82
CA THR A 53 -9.91 34.00 30.29
C THR A 53 -10.94 32.94 30.64
N GLU A 54 -10.55 32.17 31.65
CA GLU A 54 -11.21 31.08 32.35
C GLU A 54 -12.53 31.48 33.04
N ALA A 55 -13.48 30.55 33.13
CA ALA A 55 -14.32 30.40 34.32
C ALA A 55 -14.98 29.01 34.32
N ALA A 56 -14.48 28.16 35.22
CA ALA A 56 -15.15 26.96 35.67
C ALA A 56 -16.44 27.33 36.41
N THR A 57 -17.53 26.61 36.15
CA THR A 57 -18.57 26.33 37.16
C THR A 57 -19.01 24.88 37.01
N ASP A 58 -18.36 24.08 37.82
CA ASP A 58 -18.84 22.89 38.50
C ASP A 58 -20.36 22.94 38.79
N SER A 59 -21.09 21.88 38.45
CA SER A 59 -22.30 21.49 39.17
C SER A 59 -22.51 19.99 39.02
N ALA A 60 -21.76 19.25 39.84
CA ALA A 60 -22.06 17.88 40.23
C ALA A 60 -23.36 17.80 41.05
N VAL A 61 -24.21 16.81 40.73
CA VAL A 61 -25.15 16.06 41.60
C VAL A 61 -25.39 14.73 40.85
N GLU A 62 -24.65 13.63 41.08
CA GLU A 62 -24.79 12.63 42.17
C GLU A 62 -26.25 12.30 42.52
N ALA A 63 -26.76 11.09 42.66
CA ALA A 63 -26.24 9.73 42.66
C ALA A 63 -27.46 8.78 42.68
N SER A 64 -27.31 7.56 42.19
CA SER A 64 -27.83 6.31 42.79
C SER A 64 -27.40 5.17 41.86
N ALA A 65 -26.26 4.52 42.05
CA ALA A 65 -25.86 3.62 43.14
C ALA A 65 -26.60 2.27 43.15
N ALA A 66 -25.75 1.23 43.16
CA ALA A 66 -25.95 -0.16 43.56
C ALA A 66 -26.57 -1.13 42.53
N ASP A 67 -25.70 -1.95 41.92
CA ASP A 67 -25.72 -3.36 42.28
C ASP A 67 -24.29 -3.92 42.31
N ALA A 68 -24.01 -4.68 43.36
CA ALA A 68 -22.68 -5.07 43.79
C ALA A 68 -22.49 -6.59 43.67
N SER A 69 -21.28 -6.97 43.28
CA SER A 69 -20.44 -7.96 43.96
C SER A 69 -20.94 -9.42 44.11
N ALA A 70 -20.31 -10.32 43.34
CA ALA A 70 -19.71 -11.57 43.83
C ALA A 70 -18.60 -11.96 42.81
N ALA A 71 -17.31 -11.92 43.14
CA ALA A 71 -16.56 -12.91 43.92
C ALA A 71 -16.70 -14.33 43.35
N GLU A 72 -15.67 -14.83 42.67
CA GLU A 72 -14.86 -15.96 43.17
C GLU A 72 -13.63 -16.15 42.28
N ALA A 73 -12.53 -16.45 42.96
CA ALA A 73 -11.24 -16.76 42.41
C ALA A 73 -11.08 -18.28 42.31
N SER A 74 -9.90 -18.71 41.85
CA SER A 74 -9.25 -19.98 42.17
C SER A 74 -9.37 -21.14 41.16
N THR A 75 -8.22 -21.37 40.51
CA THR A 75 -7.48 -22.65 40.50
C THR A 75 -8.06 -23.83 39.71
N SER A 76 -7.42 -24.15 38.58
CA SER A 76 -6.68 -25.43 38.37
C SER A 76 -6.06 -25.50 36.98
N GLU A 77 -4.74 -25.31 36.89
CA GLU A 77 -3.88 -26.13 36.03
C GLU A 77 -3.71 -27.52 36.69
N PRO A 78 -2.91 -28.45 36.15
CA PRO A 78 -3.06 -29.24 34.93
C PRO A 78 -3.17 -30.75 35.28
N VAL A 79 -3.61 -31.61 34.37
CA VAL A 79 -3.28 -33.04 34.47
C VAL A 79 -3.11 -33.64 33.08
N GLU A 80 -1.86 -34.03 32.83
CA GLU A 80 -1.49 -35.04 31.86
C GLU A 80 -2.31 -36.32 32.08
N THR A 81 -2.68 -36.99 31.00
CA THR A 81 -2.71 -38.45 31.01
C THR A 81 -2.18 -38.92 29.67
N ALA A 82 -0.94 -39.37 29.74
CA ALA A 82 -0.27 -40.16 28.73
C ALA A 82 -0.87 -41.58 28.70
N GLU A 83 -1.04 -42.12 27.50
CA GLU A 83 -0.53 -43.45 27.07
C GLU A 83 -0.82 -43.57 25.56
N SER A 84 0.19 -43.62 24.71
CA SER A 84 0.95 -44.83 24.34
C SER A 84 0.04 -45.81 23.59
N THR A 85 0.22 -45.99 22.28
CA THR A 85 0.97 -47.16 21.81
C THR A 85 1.45 -47.01 20.36
N GLU A 86 2.60 -47.62 20.13
CA GLU A 86 3.41 -47.73 18.92
C GLU A 86 2.69 -48.13 17.63
N ALA A 87 3.16 -47.56 16.52
CA ALA A 87 3.54 -48.35 15.34
C ALA A 87 4.72 -47.68 14.64
N THR A 88 5.89 -48.22 14.94
CA THR A 88 7.13 -48.16 14.18
C THR A 88 6.96 -48.82 12.82
N GLU A 89 7.38 -48.14 11.75
CA GLU A 89 8.09 -48.83 10.66
C GLU A 89 8.99 -47.85 9.91
N SER A 90 10.27 -48.04 10.15
CA SER A 90 11.38 -47.43 9.42
C SER A 90 11.57 -48.17 8.09
N THR A 91 11.70 -47.43 6.99
CA THR A 91 12.56 -47.86 5.89
C THR A 91 13.45 -46.69 5.50
N GLU A 92 14.68 -46.75 6.00
CA GLU A 92 15.82 -45.92 5.67
C GLU A 92 16.70 -46.64 4.63
N ALA A 93 17.52 -45.86 3.92
CA ALA A 93 18.63 -46.22 3.02
C ALA A 93 18.25 -46.57 1.56
N ASP A 94 18.94 -46.10 0.52
CA ASP A 94 20.08 -45.19 0.34
C ASP A 94 20.28 -45.05 -1.19
N LYS A 95 20.40 -43.83 -1.73
CA LYS A 95 21.58 -43.48 -2.54
C LYS A 95 21.60 -42.01 -2.98
N GLN A 96 22.72 -41.42 -2.59
CA GLN A 96 23.27 -40.12 -2.94
C GLN A 96 23.59 -40.01 -4.43
N GLU A 97 23.40 -38.82 -5.00
CA GLU A 97 24.43 -38.23 -5.86
C GLU A 97 24.39 -36.70 -5.78
N GLN A 98 25.33 -36.18 -4.99
CA GLN A 98 25.69 -34.77 -4.95
C GLN A 98 26.43 -34.41 -6.24
N LYS A 99 25.98 -33.38 -6.95
CA LYS A 99 26.79 -32.69 -7.94
C LYS A 99 26.71 -31.17 -7.76
N GLU A 100 27.79 -30.65 -7.19
CA GLU A 100 28.45 -29.38 -7.51
C GLU A 100 27.72 -28.07 -7.20
N LYS A 101 28.05 -27.54 -6.02
CA LYS A 101 27.91 -26.13 -5.64
C LYS A 101 28.62 -25.22 -6.66
N LYS A 102 27.84 -24.47 -7.44
CA LYS A 102 28.28 -23.27 -8.17
C LYS A 102 27.96 -22.02 -7.31
N PRO A 103 28.84 -21.00 -7.29
CA PRO A 103 28.82 -19.94 -6.29
C PRO A 103 27.58 -19.05 -6.39
N GLU A 104 26.99 -18.80 -5.22
CA GLU A 104 25.71 -18.13 -4.98
C GLU A 104 25.74 -16.67 -5.44
N LYS A 105 24.94 -16.36 -6.46
CA LYS A 105 24.51 -14.98 -6.69
C LYS A 105 23.59 -14.61 -5.53
N LYS A 106 23.72 -13.40 -4.97
CA LYS A 106 22.85 -12.81 -3.94
C LYS A 106 21.43 -12.62 -4.49
N VAL A 107 20.74 -13.72 -4.75
CA VAL A 107 19.31 -13.76 -4.95
C VAL A 107 18.68 -13.66 -3.57
N LEU A 108 17.59 -12.89 -3.43
CA LEU A 108 16.79 -12.87 -2.20
C LEU A 108 16.58 -14.31 -1.75
N THR A 109 16.86 -14.62 -0.49
CA THR A 109 16.69 -15.98 0.01
C THR A 109 15.22 -16.38 -0.16
N PRO A 110 14.90 -17.66 -0.38
CA PRO A 110 13.50 -18.07 -0.58
C PRO A 110 12.61 -17.68 0.60
N GLU A 111 13.17 -17.55 1.80
CA GLU A 111 12.47 -17.09 2.99
C GLU A 111 12.18 -15.59 2.96
N GLU A 112 13.16 -14.76 2.57
CA GLU A 112 12.95 -13.32 2.37
C GLU A 112 11.86 -13.06 1.33
N ILE A 113 11.84 -13.84 0.24
CA ILE A 113 10.81 -13.73 -0.81
C ILE A 113 9.42 -14.05 -0.23
N LYS A 114 9.31 -15.12 0.58
CA LYS A 114 8.06 -15.48 1.25
C LYS A 114 7.60 -14.39 2.21
N GLN A 115 8.50 -13.84 3.02
CA GLN A 115 8.17 -12.78 3.98
C GLN A 115 7.66 -11.51 3.29
N LEU A 116 8.34 -11.05 2.23
CA LEU A 116 7.91 -9.89 1.45
C LEU A 116 6.52 -10.10 0.82
N ALA A 117 6.24 -11.32 0.36
CA ALA A 117 4.94 -11.69 -0.18
C ALA A 117 3.84 -11.68 0.89
N VAL A 118 4.10 -12.29 2.05
CA VAL A 118 3.17 -12.28 3.18
C VAL A 118 2.88 -10.84 3.64
N ASP A 119 3.91 -10.00 3.74
CA ASP A 119 3.76 -8.59 4.10
C ASP A 119 2.92 -7.79 3.09
N LEU A 120 3.09 -8.03 1.79
CA LEU A 120 2.26 -7.38 0.77
C LEU A 120 0.82 -7.89 0.81
N LEU A 121 0.62 -9.20 0.94
CA LEU A 121 -0.71 -9.81 0.96
C LEU A 121 -1.51 -9.38 2.20
N THR A 122 -0.88 -9.35 3.37
CA THR A 122 -1.53 -8.87 4.60
C THR A 122 -1.93 -7.39 4.49
N LYS A 123 -1.10 -6.54 3.86
CA LYS A 123 -1.45 -5.13 3.57
C LYS A 123 -2.61 -5.03 2.58
N LYS A 124 -2.64 -5.88 1.54
CA LYS A 124 -3.74 -5.94 0.57
C LYS A 124 -5.05 -6.36 1.24
N ILE A 125 -5.03 -7.38 2.11
CA ILE A 125 -6.20 -7.82 2.89
C ILE A 125 -6.72 -6.67 3.76
N LYS A 126 -5.86 -6.08 4.59
CA LYS A 126 -6.25 -4.96 5.47
C LYS A 126 -6.82 -3.78 4.70
N ARG A 127 -6.27 -3.47 3.52
CA ARG A 127 -6.79 -2.41 2.66
C ARG A 127 -8.16 -2.82 2.11
N ALA A 128 -8.25 -3.97 1.46
CA ALA A 128 -9.49 -4.44 0.85
C ALA A 128 -10.64 -4.50 1.87
N GLU A 129 -10.38 -5.00 3.09
CA GLU A 129 -11.35 -5.01 4.19
C GLU A 129 -11.78 -3.60 4.61
N LYS A 130 -10.83 -2.66 4.71
CA LYS A 130 -11.14 -1.25 5.04
C LYS A 130 -11.97 -0.55 3.98
N PHE A 131 -11.80 -0.92 2.70
CA PHE A 131 -12.51 -0.29 1.59
C PHE A 131 -13.76 -1.07 1.14
N GLY A 132 -14.03 -2.24 1.73
CA GLY A 132 -15.18 -3.09 1.38
C GLY A 132 -15.01 -3.89 0.09
N ASP A 133 -13.78 -4.05 -0.41
CA ASP A 133 -13.48 -4.82 -1.62
C ASP A 133 -13.34 -6.32 -1.31
N GLU A 134 -14.46 -6.99 -1.05
CA GLU A 134 -14.46 -8.40 -0.60
C GLU A 134 -13.80 -9.36 -1.60
N ALA A 135 -13.96 -9.13 -2.90
CA ALA A 135 -13.34 -9.96 -3.94
C ALA A 135 -11.81 -9.92 -3.86
N LEU A 136 -11.23 -8.74 -3.68
CA LEU A 136 -9.79 -8.57 -3.54
C LEU A 136 -9.27 -9.14 -2.22
N ALA A 137 -10.05 -9.04 -1.15
CA ALA A 137 -9.70 -9.64 0.14
C ALA A 137 -9.65 -11.18 0.03
N GLN A 138 -10.63 -11.80 -0.63
CA GLN A 138 -10.67 -13.24 -0.85
C GLN A 138 -9.50 -13.73 -1.72
N GLU A 139 -9.21 -13.04 -2.83
CA GLU A 139 -8.08 -13.38 -3.69
C GLU A 139 -6.74 -13.28 -2.92
N ALA A 140 -6.56 -12.22 -2.14
CA ALA A 140 -5.35 -12.05 -1.34
C ALA A 140 -5.20 -13.11 -0.24
N ARG A 141 -6.31 -13.53 0.40
CA ARG A 141 -6.32 -14.65 1.38
C ARG A 141 -5.96 -15.98 0.72
N ALA A 142 -6.49 -16.26 -0.48
CA ALA A 142 -6.16 -17.48 -1.23
C ALA A 142 -4.68 -17.51 -1.63
N ASN A 143 -4.15 -16.39 -2.11
CA ASN A 143 -2.74 -16.26 -2.43
C ASN A 143 -1.85 -16.40 -1.20
N LEU A 144 -2.28 -15.89 -0.03
CA LEU A 144 -1.55 -16.03 1.23
C LEU A 144 -1.42 -17.52 1.60
N ALA A 145 -2.52 -18.26 1.58
CA ALA A 145 -2.50 -19.69 1.87
C ALA A 145 -1.62 -20.49 0.90
N ARG A 146 -1.58 -20.11 -0.40
CA ARG A 146 -0.67 -20.73 -1.37
C ARG A 146 0.79 -20.41 -1.06
N VAL A 147 1.10 -19.16 -0.72
CA VAL A 147 2.47 -18.71 -0.42
C VAL A 147 2.99 -19.35 0.86
N GLU A 148 2.14 -19.55 1.87
CA GLU A 148 2.53 -20.29 3.08
C GLU A 148 2.90 -21.74 2.77
N LYS A 149 2.07 -22.42 1.96
CA LYS A 149 2.28 -23.83 1.59
C LYS A 149 3.46 -24.03 0.65
N PHE A 150 3.55 -23.24 -0.41
CA PHE A 150 4.45 -23.50 -1.54
C PHE A 150 5.48 -22.39 -1.79
N GLY A 151 5.30 -21.22 -1.18
CA GLY A 151 6.08 -20.02 -1.51
C GLY A 151 5.58 -19.27 -2.74
N VAL A 152 6.42 -18.36 -3.23
CA VAL A 152 6.09 -17.48 -4.35
C VAL A 152 6.63 -18.05 -5.65
N ASP A 153 5.74 -18.26 -6.63
CA ASP A 153 6.14 -18.67 -7.97
C ASP A 153 6.62 -17.45 -8.79
N PRO A 154 7.86 -17.47 -9.33
CA PRO A 154 8.46 -16.35 -10.06
C PRO A 154 7.72 -15.92 -11.33
N SER A 155 6.79 -16.73 -11.84
CA SER A 155 5.96 -16.44 -13.02
C SER A 155 4.70 -15.63 -12.71
N THR A 156 4.29 -15.62 -11.43
CA THR A 156 3.04 -15.00 -10.99
C THR A 156 3.08 -13.48 -10.98
N ALA A 157 1.90 -12.85 -10.98
CA ALA A 157 1.78 -11.41 -10.78
C ALA A 157 2.37 -10.98 -9.43
N LEU A 158 2.21 -11.80 -8.40
CA LEU A 158 2.75 -11.55 -7.07
C LEU A 158 4.28 -11.42 -7.09
N ALA A 159 4.99 -12.32 -7.80
CA ALA A 159 6.44 -12.22 -7.96
C ALA A 159 6.89 -10.94 -8.67
N LYS A 160 6.10 -10.45 -9.64
CA LYS A 160 6.36 -9.17 -10.33
C LYS A 160 6.27 -7.99 -9.37
N GLU A 161 5.30 -8.01 -8.46
CA GLU A 161 5.10 -6.97 -7.46
C GLU A 161 6.23 -6.92 -6.42
N ILE A 162 6.68 -8.06 -5.90
CA ILE A 162 7.83 -8.12 -4.96
C ILE A 162 9.20 -8.03 -5.65
N GLY A 163 9.23 -8.00 -6.99
CA GLY A 163 10.46 -7.93 -7.76
C GLY A 163 11.29 -9.23 -7.79
N ALA A 164 10.71 -10.35 -7.35
CA ALA A 164 11.31 -11.69 -7.30
C ALA A 164 11.13 -12.50 -8.61
N THR A 165 10.79 -11.83 -9.71
CA THR A 165 10.71 -12.48 -11.03
C THR A 165 12.08 -12.92 -11.51
N ASN A 166 12.12 -14.00 -12.30
CA ASN A 166 13.28 -14.39 -13.09
C ASN A 166 13.55 -13.36 -14.19
N ARG A 167 14.20 -12.24 -13.85
CA ARG A 167 14.49 -11.14 -14.80
C ARG A 167 15.34 -11.58 -15.98
N GLY A 168 16.16 -12.62 -15.82
CA GLY A 168 16.96 -13.19 -16.91
C GLY A 168 16.12 -13.71 -18.08
N ILE A 169 14.95 -14.28 -17.80
CA ILE A 169 14.07 -14.86 -18.81
C ILE A 169 13.28 -13.75 -19.56
N ASN A 170 12.89 -12.70 -18.84
CA ASN A 170 12.17 -11.56 -19.42
C ASN A 170 13.08 -10.52 -20.09
N SER A 171 14.39 -10.51 -19.80
CA SER A 171 15.33 -9.61 -20.47
C SER A 171 15.64 -10.03 -21.90
N GLU A 172 15.61 -11.33 -22.19
CA GLU A 172 15.87 -11.87 -23.53
C GLU A 172 14.71 -11.59 -24.50
N LEU A 173 13.48 -11.46 -23.98
CA LEU A 173 12.30 -11.11 -24.76
C LEU A 173 12.13 -9.59 -24.96
N LYS A 174 12.99 -8.75 -24.36
CA LYS A 174 12.88 -7.29 -24.52
C LYS A 174 13.53 -6.88 -25.83
N PRO A 175 12.79 -6.35 -26.82
CA PRO A 175 13.39 -5.92 -28.07
C PRO A 175 14.46 -4.87 -27.77
N PRO A 176 15.63 -4.93 -28.43
CA PRO A 176 16.67 -3.94 -28.21
C PRO A 176 16.08 -2.56 -28.45
N LYS A 177 16.27 -1.63 -27.49
CA LYS A 177 15.87 -0.24 -27.68
C LYS A 177 16.57 0.25 -28.94
N ARG A 178 15.83 0.35 -30.05
CA ARG A 178 16.31 0.96 -31.29
C ARG A 178 16.66 2.39 -30.90
N ARG A 179 17.97 2.68 -30.72
CA ARG A 179 18.45 4.04 -30.56
C ARG A 179 17.99 4.76 -31.83
N GLY A 180 16.99 5.63 -31.69
CA GLY A 180 16.43 6.40 -32.78
C GLY A 180 17.53 7.25 -33.40
N GLY A 181 18.19 6.70 -34.42
CA GLY A 181 19.09 7.42 -35.29
C GLY A 181 18.24 8.32 -36.18
N TYR A 182 17.82 9.46 -35.66
CA TYR A 182 17.43 10.60 -36.49
C TYR A 182 18.69 11.10 -37.23
N LYS A 183 19.08 10.39 -38.28
CA LYS A 183 19.98 10.86 -39.33
C LYS A 183 19.18 11.05 -40.61
N ASN A 184 18.19 11.95 -40.56
CA ASN A 184 17.75 12.68 -41.75
C ASN A 184 18.64 13.94 -41.76
N GLY A 185 19.83 13.90 -42.35
CA GLY A 185 19.95 13.74 -43.80
C GLY A 185 19.82 15.10 -44.46
N ALA A 186 20.63 16.06 -44.01
CA ALA A 186 20.79 17.37 -44.62
C ALA A 186 21.36 17.25 -46.05
N ARG A 187 20.54 16.88 -47.04
CA ARG A 187 20.90 16.92 -48.48
C ARG A 187 19.68 17.13 -49.37
N SER A 188 19.22 18.37 -49.49
CA SER A 188 18.56 18.87 -50.71
C SER A 188 18.60 20.40 -50.75
N ARG A 189 19.82 20.95 -50.79
CA ARG A 189 20.10 22.29 -51.31
C ARG A 189 20.76 22.10 -52.68
N LYS A 190 19.99 21.95 -53.76
CA LYS A 190 20.34 22.38 -55.15
C LYS A 190 19.42 21.78 -56.23
N LYS A 191 18.55 22.63 -56.77
CA LYS A 191 18.24 22.84 -58.20
C LYS A 191 17.14 23.91 -58.21
N SER A 192 17.43 25.20 -58.34
CA SER A 192 17.85 25.94 -59.54
C SER A 192 16.99 25.66 -60.78
N LYS A 193 16.33 26.73 -61.26
CA LYS A 193 15.74 26.93 -62.61
C LYS A 193 14.48 26.09 -62.87
N ASN A 194 13.32 26.64 -63.26
CA ASN A 194 12.89 27.95 -63.74
C ASN A 194 11.49 28.24 -63.18
#